data_AF-A0A1G2Y514-F1
#
_entry.id   AF-A0A1G2Y514-F1
#
_cell.length_a   1.000
_cell.length_b   1.000
_cell.length_c   1.000
_cell.angle_alpha   90.00
_cell.angle_beta   90.00
_cell.angle_gamma   90.00
#
_symmetry.space_group_name_H-M   'P 1'
#
loop_
_entity.id
_entity.type
_entity.pdbx_description
1 polymer ?
#
loop_
_entity_poly.entity_id
_entity_poly.type
_entity_poly.pdbx_seq_one_letter_code
_entity_poly.pdbx_strand_id
1 'polypeptide(L)' 'MPMLDHLKEARKIQVEIYRKMTAGQKVAQSMTLYWTAWKLKASAIKQDHPQWTQDQIDAEVRKIFAKLK' A
#
# COMPACT_ATOMS: atom_id res chain seq x y z
N MET A 1 13.07 -24.97 -9.98
CA MET A 1 13.79 -23.75 -9.54
C MET A 1 13.36 -23.45 -8.10
N PRO A 2 14.18 -23.77 -7.09
CA PRO A 2 13.83 -23.72 -5.65
C PRO A 2 13.63 -22.29 -5.09
N MET A 3 13.90 -21.25 -5.89
CA MET A 3 13.76 -19.84 -5.52
C MET A 3 12.32 -19.35 -5.31
N LEU A 4 11.29 -20.18 -5.51
CA LEU A 4 9.89 -19.76 -5.30
C LEU A 4 9.23 -20.41 -4.07
N ASP A 5 9.87 -21.40 -3.46
CA ASP A 5 9.25 -22.14 -2.35
C ASP A 5 9.23 -21.31 -1.06
N HIS A 6 10.25 -20.48 -0.82
CA HIS A 6 10.24 -19.55 0.31
C HIS A 6 9.14 -18.49 0.20
N LEU A 7 8.73 -18.08 -1.01
CA LEU A 7 7.60 -17.16 -1.21
C LEU A 7 6.26 -17.82 -0.87
N LYS A 8 6.12 -19.12 -1.16
CA LYS A 8 4.95 -19.91 -0.76
C LYS A 8 4.86 -20.03 0.75
N GLU A 9 5.98 -20.32 1.42
CA GLU A 9 6.03 -20.39 2.88
C GLU A 9 5.75 -19.03 3.53
N ALA A 10 6.33 -17.94 3.00
CA ALA A 10 6.03 -16.59 3.45
C ALA A 10 4.54 -16.26 3.32
N ARG A 11 3.90 -16.65 2.20
CA ARG A 11 2.45 -16.47 2.00
C ARG A 11 1.63 -17.27 3.01
N LYS A 12 1.99 -18.52 3.32
CA LYS A 12 1.31 -19.33 4.34
C LYS A 12 1.39 -18.64 5.71
N ILE A 13 2.58 -18.20 6.12
CA ILE A 13 2.79 -17.48 7.38
C ILE A 13 1.93 -16.21 7.43
N GLN A 14 1.92 -15.43 6.35
CA GLN A 14 1.12 -14.20 6.27
C GLN A 14 -0.39 -14.47 6.43
N VAL A 15 -0.91 -15.53 5.81
CA VAL A 15 -2.31 -15.94 5.96
C VAL A 15 -2.62 -16.31 7.42
N GLU A 16 -1.73 -17.05 8.09
CA GLU A 16 -1.91 -17.40 9.51
C GLU A 16 -1.89 -16.18 10.43
N ILE A 17 -1.05 -15.20 10.14
CA ILE A 17 -1.04 -13.91 10.85
C ILE A 17 -2.41 -13.22 10.70
N TYR A 18 -2.94 -13.11 9.48
CA TYR A 18 -4.24 -12.48 9.25
C TYR A 18 -5.41 -13.27 9.84
N ARG A 19 -5.33 -14.60 9.92
CA ARG A 19 -6.34 -15.44 10.58
C ARG A 19 -6.42 -15.16 12.08
N LYS A 20 -5.30 -14.85 12.73
CA LYS A 20 -5.22 -14.53 14.16
C LYS A 20 -5.61 -13.09 14.50
N MET A 21 -5.74 -12.21 13.51
CA MET A 21 -6.18 -10.83 13.73
C MET A 21 -7.69 -10.74 13.99
N THR A 22 -8.06 -9.91 14.97
CA THR A 22 -9.45 -9.46 15.13
C THR A 22 -9.88 -8.59 13.95
N ALA A 23 -11.20 -8.39 13.79
CA ALA A 23 -11.72 -7.50 12.76
C ALA A 23 -11.15 -6.07 12.87
N GLY A 24 -11.07 -5.52 14.09
CA GLY A 24 -10.50 -4.19 14.34
C GLY A 24 -9.02 -4.10 13.95
N GLN A 25 -8.23 -5.14 14.23
CA GLN A 25 -6.82 -5.19 13.81
C GLN A 25 -6.67 -5.23 12.29
N LYS A 26 -7.54 -5.96 11.58
CA LYS A 26 -7.53 -5.98 10.11
C LYS A 26 -7.85 -4.61 9.53
N VAL A 27 -8.83 -3.90 10.08
CA VAL A 27 -9.17 -2.54 9.65
C VAL A 27 -8.00 -1.60 9.90
N ALA A 28 -7.41 -1.63 11.09
CA ALA A 28 -6.24 -0.81 11.43
C ALA A 28 -5.07 -1.08 10.47
N GLN A 29 -4.74 -2.35 10.22
CA GLN A 29 -3.67 -2.74 9.30
C GLN A 29 -3.94 -2.29 7.86
N SER A 30 -5.20 -2.39 7.42
CA SER A 30 -5.62 -1.93 6.07
C SER A 30 -5.46 -0.41 5.94
N MET A 31 -5.80 0.34 6.98
CA MET A 31 -5.62 1.79 7.02
C MET A 31 -4.12 2.17 6.97
N THR A 32 -3.27 1.48 7.74
CA THR A 32 -1.81 1.67 7.66
C THR A 32 -1.28 1.41 6.26
N LEU A 33 -1.74 0.34 5.60
CA LEU A 33 -1.35 0.02 4.22
C LEU A 33 -1.79 1.12 3.25
N TYR A 34 -3.04 1.58 3.35
CA TYR A 34 -3.58 2.66 2.52
C TYR A 34 -2.72 3.93 2.60
N TRP A 35 -2.43 4.42 3.81
CA TRP A 35 -1.61 5.63 3.99
C TRP A 35 -0.16 5.44 3.57
N THR A 36 0.38 4.23 3.71
CA THR A 36 1.73 3.92 3.25
C THR A 36 1.80 3.98 1.73
N ALA A 37 0.86 3.34 1.04
CA ALA A 37 0.75 3.38 -0.41
C ALA A 37 0.52 4.82 -0.91
N TRP A 38 -0.32 5.59 -0.23
CA TRP A 38 -0.54 7.01 -0.53
C TRP A 38 0.77 7.80 -0.51
N LYS A 39 1.52 7.71 0.60
CA LYS A 39 2.79 8.43 0.78
C LYS A 39 3.81 8.02 -0.28
N LEU A 40 3.95 6.72 -0.55
CA LEU A 40 4.84 6.22 -1.59
C LEU A 40 4.47 6.81 -2.95
N LYS A 41 3.17 6.87 -3.27
CA LYS A 41 2.74 7.41 -4.55
C LYS A 41 2.94 8.93 -4.64
N ALA A 42 2.65 9.65 -3.56
CA ALA A 42 2.92 11.09 -3.47
C ALA A 42 4.41 11.40 -3.66
N SER A 43 5.31 10.63 -3.02
CA SER A 43 6.75 10.78 -3.18
C SER A 43 7.21 10.54 -4.62
N ALA A 44 6.68 9.51 -5.29
CA ALA A 44 6.98 9.26 -6.71
C ALA A 44 6.51 10.42 -7.60
N ILE A 45 5.28 10.90 -7.42
CA ILE A 45 4.75 12.05 -8.19
C ILE A 45 5.58 13.31 -7.94
N LYS A 46 6.02 13.54 -6.70
CA LYS A 46 6.89 14.67 -6.36
C LYS A 46 8.24 14.59 -7.07
N GLN A 47 8.80 13.39 -7.24
CA GLN A 47 10.04 13.19 -7.99
C GLN A 47 9.85 13.50 -9.47
N ASP A 48 8.72 13.07 -10.05
CA ASP A 48 8.39 13.32 -11.46
C ASP A 48 8.00 14.78 -11.74
N HIS A 49 7.43 15.48 -10.73
CA HIS A 49 6.95 16.86 -10.82
C HIS A 49 7.46 17.73 -9.65
N PRO A 50 8.76 18.10 -9.62
CA PRO A 50 9.34 18.84 -8.48
C PRO A 50 8.75 20.23 -8.23
N GLN A 51 8.14 20.83 -9.26
CA GLN A 51 7.53 22.15 -9.23
C GLN A 51 6.07 22.15 -8.74
N TRP A 52 5.46 20.97 -8.58
CA TRP A 52 4.08 20.88 -8.13
C TRP A 52 3.95 21.19 -6.64
N THR A 53 2.84 21.85 -6.28
CA THR A 53 2.48 22.06 -4.88
C THR A 53 1.98 20.76 -4.25
N GLN A 54 1.95 20.72 -2.92
CA GLN A 54 1.43 19.55 -2.19
C GLN A 54 -0.04 19.26 -2.57
N ASP A 55 -0.86 20.30 -2.75
CA ASP A 55 -2.26 20.14 -3.16
C ASP A 55 -2.41 19.52 -4.56
N GLN A 56 -1.53 19.88 -5.49
CA GLN A 56 -1.51 19.30 -6.85
C GLN A 56 -1.11 17.82 -6.79
N ILE A 57 -0.10 17.48 -5.98
CA ILE A 57 0.33 16.10 -5.75
C ILE A 57 -0.82 15.29 -5.14
N ASP A 58 -1.45 15.79 -4.07
CA ASP A 58 -2.55 15.08 -3.40
C ASP A 58 -3.78 14.93 -4.29
N ALA A 59 -4.10 15.93 -5.11
CA ALA A 59 -5.15 15.82 -6.12
C ALA A 59 -4.86 14.71 -7.14
N GLU A 60 -3.60 14.55 -7.56
CA GLU A 60 -3.22 13.51 -8.50
C GLU A 60 -3.22 12.12 -7.85
N VAL A 61 -2.70 11.99 -6.62
CA VAL A 61 -2.80 10.74 -5.86
C VAL A 61 -4.26 10.31 -5.70
N ARG A 62 -5.17 11.25 -5.37
CA ARG A 62 -6.62 10.99 -5.30
C ARG A 62 -7.16 10.40 -6.60
N LYS A 63 -6.81 10.98 -7.76
CA LYS A 63 -7.27 10.48 -9.06
C LYS A 63 -6.77 9.06 -9.32
N ILE A 64 -5.52 8.75 -8.95
CA ILE A 64 -4.94 7.42 -9.12
C ILE A 64 -5.69 6.40 -8.26
N PHE A 65 -5.87 6.69 -6.98
CA PHE A 65 -6.60 5.80 -6.08
C PHE A 65 -8.09 5.65 -6.45
N ALA A 66 -8.72 6.70 -7.00
CA ALA A 66 -10.10 6.63 -7.48
C ALA A 66 -10.27 5.70 -8.70
N LYS A 67 -9.22 5.48 -9.49
CA LYS A 67 -9.20 4.56 -10.63
C LYS A 67 -8.91 3.10 -10.26
N LEU A 68 -8.51 2.82 -9.01
CA LEU A 68 -8.19 1.46 -8.53
C LEU A 68 -9.44 0.67 -8.08
N LYS A 69 -10.61 0.98 -8.64
CA LYS A 69 -11.86 0.25 -8.36
C LYS A 69 -11.95 -1.03 -9.19
#